data_AF-A0A1M4V9R1-F1
#
_entry.id   AF-A0A1M4V9R1-F1
#
_cell.length_a   1.000
_cell.length_b   1.000
_cell.length_c   1.000
_cell.angle_alpha   90.00
_cell.angle_beta   90.00
_cell.angle_gamma   90.00
#
_symmetry.space_group_name_H-M   'P 1'
#
loop_
_entity.id
_entity.type
_entity.pdbx_description
1 polymer ?
#
loop_
_entity_poly.entity_id
_entity_poly.type
_entity_poly.pdbx_seq_one_letter_code
_entity_poly.pdbx_strand_id
1 'polypeptide(L)'
;MIVVSIVDCPLALRGDLTKWLFEINTGIYVGQVSSRVREELWKRIKESAKTGRATMVLSTNNEQGMDFRVHNSDWEPIDFDGLKLMLKPSPARLKKKDATKLGFSSAGNMRKAKRMTKRNQALKEIPEDYAVIDLETTGLSLTEDEIIEIGAIKVCKNVVIDELNFLIKLNHKIPDSIVELTGISNSEINKVGVELREAILCLISFIGELPLVLHNADFDLKFLKTASEKHKLPIILNTCFDTLAIAKRTLINVENYKLGTLLNYFDIKYESKHRSIGDCYSTYYLLEKLKKIGKDREQKRL
;
A
#
# COMPACT_ATOMS: atom_id res chain seq x y z
N MET A 1 -48.65 -11.48 -7.26
CA MET A 1 -47.64 -10.67 -7.98
C MET A 1 -46.27 -10.88 -7.35
N ILE A 2 -45.17 -10.74 -8.09
CA ILE A 2 -43.82 -10.67 -7.55
C ILE A 2 -43.03 -9.50 -8.13
N VAL A 3 -42.09 -8.98 -7.34
CA VAL A 3 -41.06 -8.01 -7.75
C VAL A 3 -39.71 -8.61 -7.37
N VAL A 4 -38.75 -8.62 -8.30
CA VAL A 4 -37.40 -9.14 -8.07
C VAL A 4 -36.39 -8.05 -8.38
N SER A 5 -35.56 -7.70 -7.40
CA SER A 5 -34.39 -6.85 -7.58
C SER A 5 -33.13 -7.70 -7.56
N ILE A 6 -32.23 -7.49 -8.51
CA ILE A 6 -30.90 -8.13 -8.59
C ILE A 6 -29.79 -7.09 -8.80
N VAL A 7 -28.64 -7.29 -8.16
CA VAL A 7 -27.46 -6.42 -8.24
C VAL A 7 -26.20 -7.27 -8.38
N ASP A 8 -25.28 -6.89 -9.27
CA ASP A 8 -24.02 -7.61 -9.54
C ASP A 8 -24.21 -9.09 -9.96
N CYS A 9 -25.35 -9.42 -10.56
CA CYS A 9 -25.66 -10.77 -11.04
C CYS A 9 -25.22 -11.00 -12.50
N PRO A 10 -24.87 -12.25 -12.89
CA PRO A 10 -24.47 -12.58 -14.26
C PRO A 10 -25.55 -12.24 -15.32
N LEU A 11 -25.12 -11.88 -16.53
CA LEU A 11 -26.02 -11.56 -17.65
C LEU A 11 -26.98 -12.71 -18.00
N ALA A 12 -26.53 -13.96 -17.87
CA ALA A 12 -27.37 -15.14 -18.10
C ALA A 12 -28.60 -15.19 -17.18
N LEU A 13 -28.47 -14.78 -15.91
CA LEU A 13 -29.60 -14.73 -14.98
C LEU A 13 -30.60 -13.64 -15.38
N ARG A 14 -30.12 -12.49 -15.85
CA ARG A 14 -30.99 -11.41 -16.35
C ARG A 14 -31.85 -11.91 -17.52
N GLY A 15 -31.21 -12.52 -18.52
CA GLY A 15 -31.90 -13.09 -19.67
C GLY A 15 -32.84 -14.25 -19.34
N ASP A 16 -32.60 -14.96 -18.24
CA ASP A 16 -33.52 -15.98 -17.76
C ASP A 16 -34.76 -15.40 -17.05
N LEU A 17 -34.60 -14.30 -16.31
CA LEU A 17 -35.72 -13.63 -15.63
C LEU A 17 -36.66 -12.94 -16.62
N THR A 18 -36.14 -12.36 -17.70
CA THR A 18 -36.97 -11.71 -18.74
C THR A 18 -37.91 -12.67 -19.47
N LYS A 19 -37.67 -13.99 -19.39
CA LYS A 19 -38.59 -15.01 -19.95
C LYS A 19 -39.92 -15.09 -19.20
N TRP A 20 -39.95 -14.62 -17.95
CA TRP A 20 -41.09 -14.77 -17.04
C TRP A 20 -41.58 -13.45 -16.47
N LEU A 21 -40.73 -12.43 -16.44
CA LEU A 21 -40.96 -11.15 -15.79
C LEU A 21 -40.56 -9.99 -16.72
N PHE A 22 -41.13 -8.82 -16.49
CA PHE A 22 -40.78 -7.61 -17.20
C PHE A 22 -39.72 -6.81 -16.43
N GLU A 23 -38.60 -6.49 -17.06
CA GLU A 23 -37.61 -5.59 -16.49
C GLU A 23 -38.10 -4.14 -16.64
N ILE A 24 -38.44 -3.51 -15.51
CA ILE A 24 -38.99 -2.14 -15.49
C ILE A 24 -37.92 -1.09 -15.21
N ASN A 25 -36.77 -1.51 -14.68
CA ASN A 25 -35.55 -0.74 -14.51
C ASN A 25 -34.38 -1.73 -14.42
N THR A 26 -33.15 -1.25 -14.59
CA THR A 26 -31.94 -2.08 -14.53
C THR A 26 -31.93 -2.94 -13.27
N GLY A 27 -32.04 -4.25 -13.46
CA GLY A 27 -32.04 -5.22 -12.35
C GLY A 27 -33.33 -5.26 -11.53
N ILE A 28 -34.43 -4.65 -11.97
CA ILE A 28 -35.75 -4.69 -11.30
C ILE A 28 -36.77 -5.30 -12.24
N TYR A 29 -37.33 -6.44 -11.84
CA TYR A 29 -38.25 -7.26 -12.60
C TYR A 29 -39.61 -7.37 -11.90
N VAL A 30 -40.70 -7.29 -12.64
CA VAL A 30 -42.06 -7.41 -12.11
C VAL A 30 -42.87 -8.39 -12.93
N GLY A 31 -43.70 -9.20 -12.28
CA GLY A 31 -44.64 -10.06 -13.00
C GLY A 31 -45.61 -10.80 -12.10
N GLN A 32 -46.61 -11.42 -12.73
CA GLN A 32 -47.60 -12.25 -12.07
C GLN A 32 -47.36 -13.70 -12.45
N VAL A 33 -46.94 -14.50 -11.48
CA VAL A 33 -46.62 -15.92 -11.68
C VAL A 33 -47.29 -16.76 -10.60
N SER A 34 -47.53 -18.05 -10.91
CA SER A 34 -48.06 -19.00 -9.93
C SER A 34 -47.05 -19.26 -8.81
N SER A 35 -47.52 -19.78 -7.67
CA SER A 35 -46.65 -20.16 -6.56
C SER A 35 -45.55 -21.13 -6.98
N ARG A 36 -45.87 -22.11 -7.83
CA ARG A 36 -44.89 -23.09 -8.35
C ARG A 36 -43.79 -22.42 -9.18
N VAL A 37 -44.18 -21.54 -10.12
CA VAL A 37 -43.20 -20.82 -10.96
C VAL A 37 -42.36 -19.87 -10.11
N ARG A 38 -42.95 -19.21 -9.11
CA ARG A 38 -42.23 -18.37 -8.15
C ARG A 38 -41.16 -19.15 -7.38
N GLU A 39 -41.48 -20.34 -6.88
CA GLU A 39 -40.52 -21.19 -6.15
C GLU A 39 -39.34 -21.59 -7.04
N GLU A 40 -39.61 -22.00 -8.28
CA GLU A 40 -38.56 -22.38 -9.25
C GLU A 40 -37.70 -21.18 -9.68
N LEU A 41 -38.31 -20.01 -9.91
CA LEU A 41 -37.59 -18.78 -10.18
C LEU A 41 -36.67 -18.41 -9.01
N TRP A 42 -37.17 -18.51 -7.77
CA TRP A 42 -36.37 -18.24 -6.59
C TRP A 42 -35.20 -19.22 -6.43
N LYS A 43 -35.43 -20.51 -6.70
CA LYS A 43 -34.38 -21.54 -6.69
C LYS A 43 -33.29 -21.21 -7.72
N ARG A 44 -33.68 -20.90 -8.96
CA ARG A 44 -32.76 -20.55 -10.05
C ARG A 44 -31.96 -19.29 -9.75
N ILE A 45 -32.59 -18.28 -9.13
CA ILE A 45 -31.91 -17.06 -8.68
C ILE A 45 -30.81 -17.42 -7.68
N LYS A 46 -31.11 -18.24 -6.64
CA LYS A 46 -30.11 -18.66 -5.64
C LYS A 46 -28.95 -19.44 -6.26
N GLU A 47 -29.21 -20.29 -7.24
CA GLU A 47 -28.19 -21.11 -7.90
C GLU A 47 -27.31 -20.27 -8.86
N SER A 48 -27.89 -19.24 -9.49
CA SER A 48 -27.22 -18.50 -10.57
C SER A 48 -26.59 -17.18 -10.13
N ALA A 49 -27.02 -16.61 -8.99
CA ALA A 49 -26.58 -15.28 -8.55
C ALA A 49 -25.09 -15.21 -8.17
N LYS A 50 -24.40 -16.34 -7.91
CA LYS A 50 -23.00 -16.39 -7.44
C LYS A 50 -22.79 -15.48 -6.22
N THR A 51 -22.05 -14.37 -6.38
CA THR A 51 -21.81 -13.33 -5.36
C THR A 51 -22.77 -12.13 -5.47
N GLY A 52 -23.58 -12.08 -6.52
CA GLY A 52 -24.61 -11.07 -6.72
C GLY A 52 -25.75 -11.19 -5.70
N ARG A 53 -26.48 -10.10 -5.54
CA ARG A 53 -27.54 -9.94 -4.54
C ARG A 53 -28.90 -10.04 -5.21
N ALA A 54 -29.86 -10.66 -4.53
CA ALA A 54 -31.23 -10.71 -5.00
C ALA A 54 -32.24 -10.54 -3.87
N THR A 55 -33.29 -9.76 -4.12
CA THR A 55 -34.44 -9.59 -3.23
C THR A 55 -35.71 -9.82 -4.02
N MET A 56 -36.59 -10.69 -3.55
CA MET A 56 -37.91 -10.93 -4.11
C MET A 56 -38.98 -10.49 -3.12
N VAL A 57 -39.88 -9.62 -3.56
CA VAL A 57 -41.15 -9.32 -2.88
C VAL A 57 -42.23 -10.18 -3.53
N LEU A 58 -43.06 -10.82 -2.72
CA LEU A 58 -44.15 -11.67 -3.17
C LEU A 58 -45.43 -11.34 -2.44
N SER A 59 -46.57 -11.43 -3.12
CA SER A 59 -47.88 -11.34 -2.46
C SER A 59 -48.13 -12.57 -1.57
N THR A 60 -48.63 -12.36 -0.37
CA THR A 60 -48.97 -13.40 0.62
C THR A 60 -50.23 -13.01 1.40
N ASN A 61 -50.96 -14.01 1.91
CA ASN A 61 -52.13 -13.75 2.76
C ASN A 61 -51.70 -13.57 4.22
N ASN A 62 -51.10 -12.43 4.52
CA ASN A 62 -50.75 -11.96 5.86
C ASN A 62 -51.23 -10.51 6.03
N GLU A 63 -51.08 -9.95 7.23
CA GLU A 63 -51.54 -8.58 7.55
C GLU A 63 -51.00 -7.51 6.58
N GLN A 64 -49.76 -7.69 6.09
CA GLN A 64 -49.12 -6.75 5.18
C GLN A 64 -49.41 -7.05 3.69
N GLY A 65 -50.07 -8.16 3.37
CA GLY A 65 -50.33 -8.61 2.00
C GLY A 65 -49.09 -9.05 1.20
N MET A 66 -47.91 -9.09 1.83
CA MET A 66 -46.65 -9.35 1.17
C MET A 66 -45.58 -9.98 2.08
N ASP A 67 -44.60 -10.62 1.44
CA ASP A 67 -43.45 -11.25 2.06
C ASP A 67 -42.19 -11.00 1.23
N PHE A 68 -41.02 -11.15 1.86
CA PHE A 68 -39.70 -10.91 1.32
C PHE A 68 -38.87 -12.18 1.31
N ARG A 69 -38.10 -12.36 0.25
CA ARG A 69 -37.00 -13.33 0.19
C ARG A 69 -35.73 -12.61 -0.20
N VAL A 70 -34.64 -12.94 0.47
CA VAL A 70 -33.34 -12.32 0.21
C VAL A 70 -32.29 -13.39 -0.04
N HIS A 71 -31.37 -13.11 -0.95
CA HIS A 71 -30.19 -13.92 -1.24
C HIS A 71 -28.99 -13.00 -1.35
N ASN A 72 -27.93 -13.32 -0.60
CA ASN A 72 -26.70 -12.53 -0.48
C ASN A 72 -26.90 -11.05 -0.09
N SER A 73 -28.08 -10.67 0.39
CA SER A 73 -28.34 -9.30 0.86
C SER A 73 -27.77 -9.06 2.26
N ASP A 74 -27.36 -7.82 2.51
CA ASP A 74 -27.00 -7.36 3.85
C ASP A 74 -28.25 -7.25 4.74
N TRP A 75 -29.39 -6.95 4.14
CA TRP A 75 -30.68 -6.74 4.80
C TRP A 75 -31.36 -8.08 5.05
N GLU A 76 -31.92 -8.25 6.25
CA GLU A 76 -32.60 -9.48 6.66
C GLU A 76 -34.06 -9.21 6.97
N PRO A 77 -35.00 -10.01 6.44
CA PRO A 77 -36.38 -9.97 6.91
C PRO A 77 -36.42 -10.51 8.34
N ILE A 78 -37.00 -9.73 9.26
CA ILE A 78 -37.24 -10.12 10.66
C ILE A 78 -38.73 -10.01 10.95
N ASP A 79 -39.24 -10.91 11.79
CA ASP A 79 -40.57 -10.77 12.38
C ASP A 79 -40.44 -9.88 13.62
N PHE A 80 -41.23 -8.82 13.66
CA PHE A 80 -41.37 -7.96 14.82
C PHE A 80 -42.86 -7.80 15.10
N ASP A 81 -43.34 -8.55 16.08
CA ASP A 81 -44.73 -8.52 16.54
C ASP A 81 -45.77 -8.82 15.44
N GLY A 82 -45.49 -9.82 14.59
CA GLY A 82 -46.37 -10.23 13.49
C GLY A 82 -46.18 -9.43 12.19
N LEU A 83 -45.44 -8.32 12.24
CA LEU A 83 -45.03 -7.55 11.06
C LEU A 83 -43.65 -7.98 10.58
N LYS A 84 -43.55 -8.32 9.29
CA LYS A 84 -42.27 -8.62 8.66
C LYS A 84 -41.60 -7.32 8.21
N LEU A 85 -40.46 -7.00 8.83
CA LEU A 85 -39.67 -5.81 8.58
C LEU A 85 -38.33 -6.16 7.94
N MET A 86 -37.77 -5.23 7.16
CA MET A 86 -36.43 -5.37 6.61
C MET A 86 -35.40 -4.71 7.53
N LEU A 87 -34.66 -5.52 8.28
CA LEU A 87 -33.61 -5.04 9.16
C LEU A 87 -32.38 -4.63 8.35
N LYS A 88 -32.10 -3.33 8.31
CA LYS A 88 -30.81 -2.81 7.87
C LYS A 88 -29.76 -3.09 8.96
N PRO A 89 -28.71 -3.88 8.69
CA PRO A 89 -27.70 -4.15 9.70
C PRO A 89 -26.97 -2.86 10.09
N SER A 90 -26.80 -2.62 11.40
CA SER A 90 -26.00 -1.50 11.89
C SER A 90 -24.54 -1.64 11.47
N PRO A 91 -23.74 -0.57 11.38
CA PRO A 91 -22.31 -0.67 11.02
C PRO A 91 -21.52 -1.62 11.93
N ALA A 92 -21.88 -1.70 13.21
CA ALA A 92 -21.30 -2.65 14.16
C ALA A 92 -21.72 -4.10 13.87
N ARG A 93 -22.97 -4.32 13.47
CA ARG A 93 -23.49 -5.63 13.07
C ARG A 93 -22.97 -6.06 11.71
N LEU A 94 -22.76 -5.14 10.76
CA LEU A 94 -22.01 -5.38 9.51
C LEU A 94 -20.58 -5.82 9.80
N LYS A 95 -19.83 -5.11 10.66
CA LYS A 95 -18.49 -5.54 11.11
C LYS A 95 -18.49 -6.93 11.77
N LYS A 96 -19.51 -7.25 12.58
CA LYS A 96 -19.64 -8.56 13.24
C LYS A 96 -20.05 -9.67 12.26
N LYS A 97 -20.93 -9.35 11.31
CA LYS A 97 -21.42 -10.26 10.26
C LYS A 97 -20.36 -10.51 9.19
N ASP A 98 -19.57 -9.50 8.83
CA ASP A 98 -18.34 -9.59 8.04
C ASP A 98 -17.30 -10.42 8.79
N ALA A 99 -17.13 -10.25 10.10
CA ALA A 99 -16.24 -11.11 10.88
C ALA A 99 -16.71 -12.58 10.93
N THR A 100 -18.03 -12.85 10.86
CA THR A 100 -18.59 -14.22 10.86
C THR A 100 -18.82 -14.83 9.46
N LYS A 101 -18.97 -14.02 8.40
CA LYS A 101 -19.07 -14.47 6.99
C LYS A 101 -17.72 -14.47 6.27
N LEU A 102 -16.75 -13.67 6.70
CA LEU A 102 -15.35 -13.85 6.35
C LEU A 102 -14.72 -14.92 7.27
N GLY A 103 -15.22 -16.15 7.15
CA GLY A 103 -14.27 -17.23 6.98
C GLY A 103 -13.51 -16.91 5.70
N PHE A 104 -12.37 -16.23 5.80
CA PHE A 104 -11.52 -15.99 4.65
C PHE A 104 -11.39 -17.32 3.91
N SER A 105 -11.58 -17.33 2.59
CA SER A 105 -11.22 -18.49 1.79
C SER A 105 -9.85 -18.98 2.26
N SER A 106 -9.62 -20.29 2.31
CA SER A 106 -8.29 -20.83 2.69
C SER A 106 -7.17 -20.08 1.95
N ALA A 107 -7.42 -19.66 0.71
CA ALA A 107 -6.57 -18.77 -0.07
C ALA A 107 -6.43 -17.32 0.47
N GLY A 108 -7.49 -16.66 0.93
CA GLY A 108 -7.44 -15.32 1.54
C GLY A 108 -6.77 -15.29 2.91
N ASN A 109 -7.06 -16.29 3.76
CA ASN A 109 -6.36 -16.49 5.04
C ASN A 109 -4.89 -16.85 4.80
N MET A 110 -4.61 -17.73 3.85
CA MET A 110 -3.25 -18.05 3.43
C MET A 110 -2.55 -16.85 2.80
N ARG A 111 -3.22 -15.96 2.06
CA ARG A 111 -2.62 -14.71 1.54
C ARG A 111 -2.34 -13.71 2.66
N LYS A 112 -3.23 -13.54 3.63
CA LYS A 112 -3.02 -12.66 4.78
C LYS A 112 -1.95 -13.22 5.73
N ALA A 113 -1.96 -14.53 5.96
CA ALA A 113 -0.93 -15.27 6.68
C ALA A 113 0.40 -15.16 5.93
N LYS A 114 0.51 -15.55 4.65
CA LYS A 114 1.72 -15.37 3.82
C LYS A 114 2.18 -13.92 3.78
N ARG A 115 1.30 -12.92 3.70
CA ARG A 115 1.66 -11.50 3.76
C ARG A 115 2.19 -11.11 5.13
N MET A 116 1.65 -11.65 6.23
CA MET A 116 2.17 -11.45 7.58
C MET A 116 3.48 -12.22 7.82
N THR A 117 3.62 -13.45 7.32
CA THR A 117 4.85 -14.25 7.36
C THR A 117 5.95 -13.57 6.56
N LYS A 118 5.67 -13.13 5.32
CA LYS A 118 6.60 -12.37 4.46
C LYS A 118 6.94 -10.99 5.04
N ARG A 119 5.98 -10.33 5.72
CA ARG A 119 6.21 -9.07 6.47
C ARG A 119 7.17 -9.27 7.64
N ASN A 120 7.04 -10.35 8.39
CA ASN A 120 7.92 -10.65 9.52
C ASN A 120 9.29 -11.19 9.05
N GLN A 121 9.30 -11.98 7.98
CA GLN A 121 10.52 -12.51 7.37
C GLN A 121 11.40 -11.38 6.80
N ALA A 122 10.81 -10.41 6.09
CA ALA A 122 11.52 -9.23 5.59
C ALA A 122 12.09 -8.32 6.69
N LEU A 123 11.55 -8.36 7.92
CA LEU A 123 12.09 -7.64 9.08
C LEU A 123 13.20 -8.42 9.80
N LYS A 124 13.19 -9.75 9.71
CA LYS A 124 14.28 -10.63 10.15
C LYS A 124 15.48 -10.64 9.19
N GLU A 125 15.25 -10.31 7.92
CA GLU A 125 16.27 -10.32 6.87
C GLU A 125 17.14 -9.05 6.82
N ILE A 126 16.81 -8.00 7.58
CA ILE A 126 17.61 -6.77 7.56
C ILE A 126 18.91 -7.02 8.34
N PRO A 127 20.07 -6.93 7.69
CA PRO A 127 21.36 -7.22 8.31
C PRO A 127 21.75 -6.14 9.33
N GLU A 128 22.65 -6.50 10.24
CA GLU A 128 23.24 -5.54 11.20
C GLU A 128 24.33 -4.67 10.59
N ASP A 129 24.90 -5.14 9.47
CA ASP A 129 25.93 -4.47 8.68
C ASP A 129 25.34 -4.05 7.33
N TYR A 130 25.35 -2.75 7.04
CA TYR A 130 24.78 -2.18 5.82
C TYR A 130 25.35 -0.78 5.58
N ALA A 131 25.15 -0.25 4.37
CA ALA A 131 25.36 1.16 4.07
C ALA A 131 24.01 1.86 3.86
N VAL A 132 23.87 3.08 4.33
CA VAL A 132 22.74 3.96 3.98
C VAL A 132 23.23 4.92 2.91
N ILE A 133 22.39 5.20 1.90
CA ILE A 133 22.68 6.17 0.84
C ILE A 133 21.50 7.12 0.72
N ASP A 134 21.79 8.39 0.46
CA ASP A 134 20.83 9.43 0.14
C ASP A 134 21.44 10.42 -0.88
N LEU A 135 20.61 10.92 -1.80
CA LEU A 135 21.02 11.84 -2.86
C LEU A 135 20.20 13.13 -2.84
N GLU A 136 20.87 14.25 -3.13
CA GLU A 136 20.20 15.47 -3.55
C GLU A 136 20.35 15.65 -5.06
N THR A 137 19.29 16.12 -5.71
CA THR A 137 19.24 16.32 -7.16
C THR A 137 18.66 17.69 -7.52
N THR A 138 18.89 18.15 -8.76
CA THR A 138 18.23 19.37 -9.27
C THR A 138 16.74 19.20 -9.54
N GLY A 139 16.21 17.97 -9.43
CA GLY A 139 14.81 17.65 -9.71
C GLY A 139 14.55 16.15 -9.80
N LEU A 140 13.43 15.76 -10.41
CA LEU A 140 12.94 14.36 -10.41
C LEU A 140 13.15 13.62 -11.74
N SER A 141 13.63 14.30 -12.78
CA SER A 141 13.81 13.76 -14.12
C SER A 141 15.17 13.09 -14.27
N LEU A 142 15.18 11.80 -14.61
CA LEU A 142 16.44 11.07 -14.87
C LEU A 142 17.19 11.57 -16.13
N THR A 143 16.53 12.33 -17.01
CA THR A 143 17.14 12.82 -18.26
C THR A 143 17.61 14.27 -18.16
N GLU A 144 16.86 15.10 -17.42
CA GLU A 144 17.11 16.54 -17.35
C GLU A 144 17.81 16.97 -16.06
N ASP A 145 17.65 16.21 -14.97
CA ASP A 145 18.17 16.57 -13.66
C ASP A 145 19.49 15.86 -13.34
N GLU A 146 20.31 16.53 -12.54
CA GLU A 146 21.64 16.06 -12.16
C GLU A 146 21.72 15.83 -10.64
N ILE A 147 22.57 14.89 -10.22
CA ILE A 147 22.92 14.67 -8.81
C ILE A 147 23.81 15.84 -8.37
N ILE A 148 23.48 16.46 -7.23
CA ILE A 148 24.21 17.60 -6.67
C ILE A 148 24.85 17.29 -5.31
N GLU A 149 24.38 16.26 -4.61
CA GLU A 149 25.01 15.75 -3.39
C GLU A 149 24.85 14.23 -3.30
N ILE A 150 25.88 13.57 -2.78
CA ILE A 150 25.86 12.14 -2.42
C ILE A 150 26.23 12.02 -0.95
N GLY A 151 25.32 11.50 -0.14
CA GLY A 151 25.55 11.12 1.25
C GLY A 151 25.54 9.61 1.40
N ALA A 152 26.46 9.07 2.20
CA ALA A 152 26.40 7.69 2.64
C ALA A 152 26.99 7.51 4.04
N ILE A 153 26.47 6.55 4.79
CA ILE A 153 27.04 6.11 6.08
C ILE A 153 27.18 4.58 6.10
N LYS A 154 28.19 4.07 6.78
CA LYS A 154 28.34 2.65 7.08
C LYS A 154 27.86 2.36 8.48
N VAL A 155 27.11 1.28 8.58
CA VAL A 155 26.64 0.73 9.84
C VAL A 155 27.26 -0.64 10.00
N CYS A 156 27.89 -0.89 11.15
CA CYS A 156 28.37 -2.21 11.56
C CYS A 156 27.84 -2.51 12.95
N LYS A 157 27.21 -3.69 13.13
CA LYS A 157 26.56 -4.11 14.38
C LYS A 157 25.58 -3.06 14.90
N ASN A 158 24.81 -2.47 13.99
CA ASN A 158 23.86 -1.38 14.25
C ASN A 158 24.49 -0.07 14.78
N VAL A 159 25.81 0.14 14.65
CA VAL A 159 26.49 1.40 15.00
C VAL A 159 27.06 2.04 13.75
N VAL A 160 26.90 3.35 13.60
CA VAL A 160 27.53 4.09 12.50
C VAL A 160 29.04 4.13 12.72
N ILE A 161 29.82 3.66 11.75
CA ILE A 161 31.28 3.53 11.85
C ILE A 161 32.06 4.43 10.88
N ASP A 162 31.41 4.93 9.84
CA ASP A 162 32.05 5.71 8.77
C ASP A 162 31.00 6.51 8.00
N GLU A 163 31.43 7.62 7.39
CA GLU A 163 30.58 8.50 6.60
C GLU A 163 31.30 9.03 5.36
N LEU A 164 30.53 9.26 4.29
CA LEU A 164 30.99 9.74 3.01
C LEU A 164 30.02 10.83 2.52
N ASN A 165 30.55 12.01 2.19
CA ASN A 165 29.76 13.09 1.64
C ASN A 165 30.52 13.74 0.47
N PHE A 166 29.81 13.94 -0.64
CA PHE A 166 30.33 14.67 -1.79
C PHE A 166 29.29 15.65 -2.30
N LEU A 167 29.70 16.90 -2.50
CA LEU A 167 29.01 17.81 -3.40
C LEU A 167 29.48 17.58 -4.82
N ILE A 168 28.56 17.61 -5.76
CA ILE A 168 28.85 17.32 -7.16
C ILE A 168 28.96 18.61 -7.95
N LYS A 169 30.08 18.77 -8.64
CA LYS A 169 30.31 19.91 -9.51
C LYS A 169 29.42 19.85 -10.74
N LEU A 170 28.75 20.97 -11.03
CA LEU A 170 27.94 21.16 -12.23
C LEU A 170 28.62 22.11 -13.22
N ASN A 171 28.30 21.94 -14.50
CA ASN A 171 28.74 22.85 -15.57
C ASN A 171 27.78 24.02 -15.80
N HIS A 172 26.75 24.15 -14.97
CA HIS A 172 25.72 25.18 -15.05
C HIS A 172 25.28 25.62 -13.65
N LYS A 173 24.58 26.76 -13.57
CA LYS A 173 24.07 27.30 -12.30
C LYS A 173 22.88 26.48 -11.80
N ILE A 174 22.89 26.06 -10.54
CA ILE A 174 21.72 25.49 -9.86
C ILE A 174 20.60 26.55 -9.80
N PRO A 175 19.36 26.22 -10.22
CA PRO A 175 18.21 27.11 -10.09
C PRO A 175 17.98 27.55 -8.64
N ASP A 176 17.62 28.81 -8.42
CA ASP A 176 17.47 29.37 -7.06
C ASP A 176 16.42 28.62 -6.24
N SER A 177 15.37 28.05 -6.86
CA SER A 177 14.40 27.19 -6.19
C SER A 177 14.99 25.90 -5.60
N ILE A 178 16.03 25.35 -6.24
CA ILE A 178 16.75 24.16 -5.73
C ILE A 178 17.71 24.56 -4.62
N VAL A 179 18.34 25.73 -4.74
CA VAL A 179 19.16 26.31 -3.66
C VAL A 179 18.30 26.55 -2.41
N GLU A 180 17.08 27.06 -2.57
CA GLU A 180 16.13 27.24 -1.46
C GLU A 180 15.67 25.91 -0.86
N LEU A 181 15.43 24.89 -1.69
CA LEU A 181 14.96 23.58 -1.24
C LEU A 181 16.03 22.80 -0.49
N THR A 182 17.24 22.76 -1.05
CA THR A 182 18.34 21.92 -0.55
C THR A 182 19.26 22.68 0.38
N GLY A 183 19.38 24.01 0.22
CA GLY A 183 20.41 24.82 0.87
C GLY A 183 21.78 24.72 0.19
N ILE A 184 21.92 24.01 -0.93
CA ILE A 184 23.18 23.88 -1.68
C ILE A 184 23.38 25.11 -2.56
N SER A 185 24.36 25.94 -2.18
CA SER A 185 24.65 27.16 -2.93
C SER A 185 25.63 26.90 -4.08
N ASN A 186 25.47 27.65 -5.16
CA ASN A 186 26.41 27.63 -6.29
C ASN A 186 27.85 27.95 -5.87
N SER A 187 28.04 28.83 -4.87
CA SER A 187 29.38 29.16 -4.34
C SER A 187 30.02 28.00 -3.58
N GLU A 188 29.22 27.22 -2.85
CA GLU A 188 29.68 26.02 -2.15
C GLU A 188 30.15 24.95 -3.14
N ILE A 189 29.31 24.62 -4.14
CA ILE A 189 29.69 23.64 -5.18
C ILE A 189 30.95 24.07 -5.92
N ASN A 190 31.06 25.34 -6.31
CA ASN A 190 32.26 25.82 -7.00
C ASN A 190 33.53 25.74 -6.14
N LYS A 191 33.40 25.72 -4.81
CA LYS A 191 34.53 25.69 -3.88
C LYS A 191 34.98 24.27 -3.54
N VAL A 192 34.03 23.35 -3.33
CA VAL A 192 34.33 21.99 -2.80
C VAL A 192 33.75 20.86 -3.63
N GLY A 193 33.00 21.15 -4.69
CA GLY A 193 32.38 20.15 -5.54
C GLY A 193 33.42 19.30 -6.28
N VAL A 194 33.17 18.00 -6.31
CA VAL A 194 33.99 17.01 -7.03
C VAL A 194 33.28 16.55 -8.30
N GLU A 195 34.04 15.97 -9.23
CA GLU A 195 33.46 15.42 -10.46
C GLU A 195 32.58 14.21 -10.14
N LEU A 196 31.38 14.14 -10.73
CA LEU A 196 30.39 13.07 -10.45
C LEU A 196 30.99 11.66 -10.60
N ARG A 197 31.87 11.49 -11.59
CA ARG A 197 32.56 10.22 -11.85
C ARG A 197 33.40 9.78 -10.65
N GLU A 198 34.13 10.70 -10.04
CA GLU A 198 35.00 10.41 -8.89
C GLU A 198 34.17 10.08 -7.66
N ALA A 199 33.11 10.87 -7.42
CA ALA A 199 32.19 10.63 -6.30
C ALA A 199 31.53 9.25 -6.39
N ILE A 200 31.06 8.82 -7.56
CA ILE A 200 30.46 7.49 -7.76
C ILE A 200 31.48 6.37 -7.54
N LEU A 201 32.72 6.51 -8.03
CA LEU A 201 33.76 5.51 -7.79
C LEU A 201 34.12 5.38 -6.30
N CYS A 202 34.24 6.51 -5.61
CA CYS A 202 34.43 6.54 -4.16
C CYS A 202 33.24 5.92 -3.42
N LEU A 203 32.01 6.21 -3.84
CA LEU A 203 30.79 5.60 -3.27
C LEU A 203 30.79 4.08 -3.45
N ILE A 204 31.09 3.56 -4.65
CA ILE A 204 31.13 2.12 -4.93
C ILE A 204 32.19 1.44 -4.05
N SER A 205 33.38 2.03 -3.94
CA SER A 205 34.45 1.54 -3.07
C SER A 205 34.04 1.58 -1.60
N PHE A 206 33.37 2.65 -1.18
CA PHE A 206 32.88 2.83 0.17
C PHE A 206 31.87 1.74 0.51
N ILE A 207 30.79 1.57 -0.26
CA ILE A 207 29.73 0.60 0.06
C ILE A 207 30.20 -0.87 -0.07
N GLY A 208 31.15 -1.16 -0.96
CA GLY A 208 31.63 -2.51 -1.21
C GLY A 208 30.49 -3.47 -1.54
N GLU A 209 30.45 -4.63 -0.88
CA GLU A 209 29.37 -5.61 -1.01
C GLU A 209 28.25 -5.45 0.05
N LEU A 210 28.32 -4.40 0.87
CA LEU A 210 27.34 -4.20 1.94
C LEU A 210 25.93 -4.06 1.35
N PRO A 211 24.92 -4.65 2.01
CA PRO A 211 23.53 -4.35 1.71
C PRO A 211 23.25 -2.87 1.87
N LEU A 212 22.38 -2.34 1.02
CA LEU A 212 22.03 -0.91 1.00
C LEU A 212 20.69 -0.68 1.66
N VAL A 213 20.60 0.43 2.37
CA VAL A 213 19.37 0.93 2.97
C VAL A 213 19.12 2.32 2.42
N LEU A 214 17.94 2.56 1.87
CA LEU A 214 17.53 3.88 1.38
C LEU A 214 16.08 4.14 1.76
N HIS A 215 15.64 5.39 1.66
CA HIS A 215 14.23 5.74 1.77
C HIS A 215 13.69 6.07 0.38
N ASN A 216 12.71 5.29 -0.12
CA ASN A 216 12.25 5.38 -1.50
C ASN A 216 13.36 5.02 -2.53
N ALA A 217 14.08 3.94 -2.25
CA ALA A 217 15.30 3.51 -2.95
C ALA A 217 15.26 3.53 -4.49
N ASP A 218 14.08 3.32 -5.09
CA ASP A 218 13.88 3.38 -6.54
C ASP A 218 14.31 4.72 -7.15
N PHE A 219 14.21 5.82 -6.39
CA PHE A 219 14.61 7.15 -6.84
C PHE A 219 16.14 7.23 -6.98
N ASP A 220 16.86 7.08 -5.87
CA ASP A 220 18.31 7.24 -5.80
C ASP A 220 19.04 6.23 -6.70
N LEU A 221 18.61 4.96 -6.66
CA LEU A 221 19.24 3.90 -7.45
C LEU A 221 19.08 4.12 -8.95
N LYS A 222 17.98 4.73 -9.40
CA LYS A 222 17.81 5.09 -10.82
C LYS A 222 18.74 6.22 -11.21
N PHE A 223 18.90 7.25 -10.38
CA PHE A 223 19.86 8.33 -10.62
C PHE A 223 21.30 7.79 -10.69
N LEU A 224 21.72 6.97 -9.71
CA LEU A 224 23.05 6.36 -9.69
C LEU A 224 23.28 5.43 -10.88
N LYS A 225 22.27 4.64 -11.27
CA LYS A 225 22.35 3.77 -12.45
C LYS A 225 22.52 4.59 -13.73
N THR A 226 21.68 5.58 -13.96
CA THR A 226 21.75 6.45 -15.15
C THR A 226 23.11 7.16 -15.23
N ALA A 227 23.58 7.71 -14.09
CA ALA A 227 24.89 8.35 -14.02
C ALA A 227 26.02 7.34 -14.31
N SER A 228 25.95 6.13 -13.76
CA SER A 228 26.94 5.09 -14.01
C SER A 228 26.97 4.66 -15.48
N GLU A 229 25.81 4.48 -16.11
CA GLU A 229 25.71 4.15 -17.54
C GLU A 229 26.28 5.27 -18.42
N LYS A 230 25.91 6.53 -18.15
CA LYS A 230 26.41 7.72 -18.86
C LYS A 230 27.93 7.85 -18.79
N HIS A 231 28.53 7.55 -17.64
CA HIS A 231 29.97 7.65 -17.40
C HIS A 231 30.75 6.33 -17.58
N LYS A 232 30.09 5.27 -18.07
CA LYS A 232 30.67 3.92 -18.25
C LYS A 232 31.33 3.38 -16.97
N LEU A 233 30.65 3.53 -15.84
CA LEU A 233 31.05 3.07 -14.51
C LEU A 233 30.32 1.77 -14.13
N PRO A 234 30.84 1.03 -13.13
CA PRO A 234 30.13 -0.13 -12.60
C PRO A 234 28.75 0.26 -12.05
N ILE A 235 27.76 -0.60 -12.28
CA ILE A 235 26.40 -0.42 -11.76
C ILE A 235 26.34 -1.01 -10.35
N ILE A 236 25.73 -0.28 -9.42
CA ILE A 236 25.46 -0.76 -8.06
C ILE A 236 24.37 -1.83 -8.11
N LEU A 237 24.71 -3.06 -7.70
CA LEU A 237 23.82 -4.23 -7.72
C LEU A 237 23.61 -4.86 -6.33
N ASN A 238 24.04 -4.15 -5.28
CA ASN A 238 23.94 -4.59 -3.90
C ASN A 238 22.48 -4.89 -3.53
N THR A 239 22.30 -5.83 -2.60
CA THR A 239 20.97 -6.10 -2.02
C THR A 239 20.43 -4.83 -1.38
N CYS A 240 19.21 -4.43 -1.71
CA CYS A 240 18.64 -3.16 -1.26
C CYS A 240 17.40 -3.35 -0.37
N PHE A 241 17.35 -2.57 0.71
CA PHE A 241 16.26 -2.50 1.68
C PHE A 241 15.66 -1.08 1.69
N ASP A 242 14.44 -0.96 1.18
CA ASP A 242 13.72 0.31 1.16
C ASP A 242 12.93 0.53 2.45
N THR A 243 13.33 1.54 3.24
CA THR A 243 12.66 1.90 4.49
C THR A 243 11.22 2.40 4.26
N LEU A 244 10.91 2.97 3.09
CA LEU A 244 9.53 3.34 2.72
C LEU A 244 8.66 2.07 2.61
N ALA A 245 9.13 1.07 1.86
CA ALA A 245 8.45 -0.21 1.74
C ALA A 245 8.33 -0.94 3.08
N ILE A 246 9.38 -0.90 3.93
CA ILE A 246 9.36 -1.48 5.27
C ILE A 246 8.34 -0.74 6.16
N ALA A 247 8.30 0.59 6.12
CA ALA A 247 7.35 1.40 6.88
C ALA A 247 5.90 1.14 6.46
N LYS A 248 5.60 1.13 5.15
CA LYS A 248 4.27 0.77 4.60
C LYS A 248 3.83 -0.63 5.01
N ARG A 249 4.77 -1.54 5.17
CA ARG A 249 4.49 -2.88 5.66
C ARG A 249 4.29 -2.88 7.16
N THR A 250 5.02 -2.08 7.95
CA THR A 250 5.10 -2.20 9.42
C THR A 250 4.09 -1.34 10.16
N LEU A 251 3.80 -0.15 9.65
CA LEU A 251 2.95 0.86 10.29
C LEU A 251 1.53 0.84 9.72
N ILE A 252 0.58 1.33 10.52
CA ILE A 252 -0.83 1.48 10.18
C ILE A 252 -1.25 2.85 10.70
N ASN A 253 -2.13 3.57 9.98
CA ASN A 253 -2.63 4.90 10.34
C ASN A 253 -1.55 6.01 10.42
N VAL A 254 -0.59 6.00 9.51
CA VAL A 254 0.30 7.15 9.29
C VAL A 254 -0.28 8.00 8.16
N GLU A 255 -0.23 9.33 8.28
CA GLU A 255 -0.76 10.28 7.28
C GLU A 255 -0.20 10.02 5.88
N ASN A 256 1.13 9.97 5.79
CA ASN A 256 1.86 9.58 4.60
C ASN A 256 3.20 8.95 5.03
N TYR A 257 3.96 8.43 4.08
CA TYR A 257 5.20 7.70 4.38
C TYR A 257 6.45 8.47 3.96
N LYS A 258 6.38 9.79 3.79
CA LYS A 258 7.58 10.61 3.59
C LYS A 258 8.48 10.51 4.82
N LEU A 259 9.80 10.60 4.63
CA LEU A 259 10.79 10.47 5.70
C LEU A 259 10.45 11.36 6.91
N GLY A 260 10.25 12.66 6.70
CA GLY A 260 9.90 13.60 7.77
C GLY A 260 8.62 13.23 8.55
N THR A 261 7.58 12.74 7.86
CA THR A 261 6.34 12.28 8.52
C THR A 261 6.60 11.07 9.41
N LEU A 262 7.46 10.14 8.97
CA LEU A 262 7.82 8.96 9.74
C LEU A 262 8.73 9.28 10.92
N LEU A 263 9.65 10.23 10.78
CA LEU A 263 10.48 10.72 11.89
C LEU A 263 9.59 11.34 12.98
N ASN A 264 8.64 12.20 12.58
CA ASN A 264 7.66 12.81 13.49
C ASN A 264 6.78 11.74 14.16
N TYR A 265 6.32 10.74 13.41
CA TYR A 265 5.54 9.62 13.97
C TYR A 265 6.27 8.88 15.10
N PHE A 266 7.60 8.80 15.04
CA PHE A 266 8.43 8.13 16.03
C PHE A 266 9.05 9.06 17.09
N ASP A 267 8.72 10.36 17.06
CA ASP A 267 9.35 11.41 17.87
C ASP A 267 10.89 11.36 17.75
N ILE A 268 11.40 11.11 16.54
CA ILE A 268 12.84 11.18 16.24
C ILE A 268 13.17 12.65 15.98
N LYS A 269 13.79 13.28 16.97
CA LYS A 269 14.33 14.64 16.84
C LYS A 269 15.72 14.58 16.24
N TYR A 270 15.78 14.67 14.91
CA TYR A 270 17.04 14.85 14.20
C TYR A 270 16.98 16.17 13.45
N GLU A 271 17.86 17.11 13.82
CA GLU A 271 17.99 18.36 13.08
C GLU A 271 18.67 18.05 11.74
N SER A 272 17.96 18.27 10.63
CA SER A 272 18.42 18.08 9.25
C SER A 272 19.49 19.12 8.84
N LYS A 273 20.42 19.44 9.74
CA LYS A 273 21.54 20.38 9.48
C LYS A 273 22.61 19.80 8.55
N HIS A 274 22.50 18.53 8.23
CA HIS A 274 23.34 17.82 7.27
C HIS A 274 22.38 17.32 6.18
N ARG A 275 22.44 17.83 4.94
CA ARG A 275 21.41 17.60 3.91
C ARG A 275 21.23 16.11 3.57
N SER A 276 22.14 15.56 2.76
CA SER A 276 22.14 14.13 2.43
C SER A 276 22.61 13.24 3.58
N ILE A 277 23.64 13.67 4.33
CA ILE A 277 24.14 12.90 5.48
C ILE A 277 23.12 12.84 6.60
N GLY A 278 22.39 13.93 6.84
CA GLY A 278 21.35 13.92 7.87
C GLY A 278 20.16 13.08 7.47
N ASP A 279 19.82 13.01 6.19
CA ASP A 279 18.82 12.07 5.69
C ASP A 279 19.31 10.61 5.75
N CYS A 280 20.61 10.35 5.59
CA CYS A 280 21.21 9.06 5.91
C CYS A 280 21.02 8.68 7.39
N TYR A 281 21.36 9.57 8.33
CA TYR A 281 21.15 9.33 9.77
C TYR A 281 19.67 9.17 10.11
N SER A 282 18.80 9.99 9.52
CA SER A 282 17.35 9.90 9.69
C SER A 282 16.80 8.55 9.22
N THR A 283 17.26 8.09 8.06
CA THR A 283 16.92 6.79 7.49
C THR A 283 17.44 5.65 8.37
N TYR A 284 18.65 5.77 8.91
CA TYR A 284 19.21 4.84 9.90
C TYR A 284 18.33 4.76 11.16
N TYR A 285 18.01 5.89 11.80
CA TYR A 285 17.19 5.91 13.01
C TYR A 285 15.78 5.37 12.76
N LEU A 286 15.19 5.70 11.61
CA LEU A 286 13.91 5.15 11.17
C LEU A 286 13.97 3.63 11.07
N LEU A 287 14.99 3.09 10.40
CA LEU A 287 15.19 1.66 10.27
C LEU A 287 15.32 0.97 11.64
N GLU A 288 16.07 1.55 12.56
CA GLU A 288 16.24 1.01 13.92
C GLU A 288 14.91 0.96 14.69
N LYS A 289 14.04 1.97 14.55
CA LYS A 289 12.68 1.93 15.13
C LYS A 289 11.81 0.85 14.46
N LEU A 290 11.88 0.73 13.13
CA LEU A 290 11.12 -0.27 12.38
C LEU A 290 11.54 -1.71 12.76
N LYS A 291 12.84 -1.97 12.93
CA LYS A 291 13.39 -3.24 13.43
C LYS A 291 12.82 -3.60 14.80
N LYS A 292 12.78 -2.65 15.75
CA LYS A 292 12.24 -2.85 17.11
C LYS A 292 10.76 -3.25 17.08
N ILE A 293 9.93 -2.56 16.30
CA ILE A 293 8.50 -2.91 16.14
C ILE A 293 8.32 -4.32 15.56
N GLY A 294 9.19 -4.71 14.63
CA GLY A 294 9.21 -6.07 14.08
C GLY A 294 9.41 -7.13 15.15
N LYS A 295 10.40 -6.93 16.04
CA LYS A 295 10.75 -7.85 17.13
C LYS A 295 9.64 -7.94 18.21
N ASP A 296 9.08 -6.81 18.64
CA ASP A 296 8.07 -6.77 19.72
C ASP A 296 6.76 -7.50 19.36
N ARG A 297 6.39 -7.50 18.07
CA ARG A 297 5.19 -8.20 17.58
C ARG A 297 5.37 -9.72 17.50
N GLU A 298 6.60 -10.19 17.44
CA GLU A 298 6.92 -11.61 17.46
C GLU A 298 6.87 -12.17 18.89
N GLN A 299 7.41 -11.42 19.85
CA GLN A 299 7.39 -11.82 21.26
C GLN A 299 5.98 -11.88 21.87
N LYS A 300 5.06 -10.99 21.49
CA LYS A 300 3.66 -11.01 21.97
C LYS A 300 2.81 -12.18 21.43
N ARG A 301 3.37 -13.05 20.59
CA ARG A 301 2.68 -14.20 19.97
C ARG A 301 3.16 -15.55 20.48
N LEU A 302 4.27 -15.59 21.21
CA LEU A 302 4.77 -16.76 21.94
C LEU A 302 4.19 -16.76 23.36
#